data_AF-A0A532TJB8-F1
#
_entry.id   AF-A0A532TJB8-F1
#
_cell.length_a   1.000
_cell.length_b   1.000
_cell.length_c   1.000
_cell.angle_alpha   90.00
_cell.angle_beta   90.00
_cell.angle_gamma   90.00
#
_symmetry.space_group_name_H-M   'P 1'
#
loop_
_entity.id
_entity.type
_entity.pdbx_description
1 polymer ?
#
loop_
_entity_poly.entity_id
_entity_poly.type
_entity_poly.pdbx_seq_one_letter_code
_entity_poly.pdbx_strand_id
1 'polypeptide(L)'
;MREMRKNKRFAYCNNCEKEIFKPKRRSFESMYYNIWILVIISSLGFAIIPFLIYHYYIVKKNICPYCQHQLELYETREEIPDPKAQITRILQTIEQEKNEKDKGLKCPFCQEEISNQESICPKCGASLKE
;
A
#
# COMPACT_ATOMS: atom_id res chain seq x y z
N MET A 1 35.13 -5.91 -3.35
CA MET A 1 33.92 -6.51 -3.96
C MET A 1 32.92 -6.77 -2.82
N ARG A 2 31.85 -5.97 -2.71
CA ARG A 2 30.80 -6.15 -1.67
C ARG A 2 29.68 -7.05 -2.20
N GLU A 3 29.19 -7.91 -1.32
CA GLU A 3 28.25 -9.01 -1.53
C GLU A 3 27.08 -8.70 -2.48
N MET A 4 26.90 -9.54 -3.50
CA MET A 4 25.61 -9.74 -4.14
C MET A 4 24.83 -10.81 -3.37
N ARG A 5 24.27 -10.48 -2.21
CA ARG A 5 23.10 -11.22 -1.72
C ARG A 5 21.95 -10.93 -2.69
N LYS A 6 21.69 -11.86 -3.61
CA LYS A 6 20.43 -11.91 -4.36
C LYS A 6 19.31 -12.31 -3.40
N ASN A 7 18.98 -11.44 -2.45
CA ASN A 7 17.66 -11.48 -1.84
C ASN A 7 16.68 -11.27 -2.98
N LYS A 8 15.71 -12.17 -3.13
CA LYS A 8 14.61 -12.02 -4.09
C LYS A 8 13.82 -10.79 -3.62
N ARG A 9 14.15 -9.61 -4.15
CA ARG A 9 13.46 -8.36 -3.80
C ARG A 9 12.10 -8.39 -4.47
N PHE A 10 11.05 -8.28 -3.68
CA PHE A 10 9.70 -8.13 -4.20
C PHE A 10 9.49 -6.64 -4.51
N ALA A 11 9.05 -6.33 -5.72
CA ALA A 11 8.74 -4.97 -6.12
C ALA A 11 7.22 -4.80 -6.09
N TYR A 12 6.74 -3.85 -5.30
CA TYR A 12 5.32 -3.53 -5.21
C TYR A 12 5.08 -2.11 -5.72
N CYS A 13 3.96 -1.91 -6.40
CA CYS A 13 3.58 -0.62 -6.95
C CYS A 13 2.42 -0.03 -6.16
N ASN A 14 2.67 0.98 -5.32
CA ASN A 14 1.63 1.65 -4.53
C ASN A 14 0.51 2.25 -5.39
N ASN A 15 0.84 2.72 -6.59
CA ASN A 15 -0.15 3.31 -7.51
C ASN A 15 -1.00 2.27 -8.27
N CYS A 16 -0.56 1.02 -8.38
CA CYS A 16 -1.30 -0.04 -9.10
C CYS A 16 -1.81 -1.12 -8.15
N GLU A 17 -1.44 -1.03 -6.87
CA GLU A 17 -1.69 -1.97 -5.78
C GLU A 17 -1.35 -3.43 -6.13
N LYS A 18 -0.32 -3.63 -6.96
CA LYS A 18 0.05 -4.94 -7.51
C LYS A 18 1.54 -5.22 -7.38
N GLU A 19 1.85 -6.50 -7.17
CA GLU A 19 3.20 -7.03 -7.25
C GLU A 19 3.70 -7.03 -8.70
N ILE A 20 4.91 -6.50 -8.91
CA ILE A 20 5.54 -6.40 -10.23
C ILE A 20 6.73 -7.34 -10.29
N PHE A 21 6.59 -8.43 -11.06
CA PHE A 21 7.65 -9.42 -11.25
C PHE A 21 8.81 -8.93 -12.13
N LYS A 22 8.55 -8.00 -13.05
CA LYS A 22 9.53 -7.51 -14.04
C LYS A 22 9.53 -5.97 -14.07
N PRO A 23 10.34 -5.32 -13.22
CA PRO A 23 10.46 -3.86 -13.25
C PRO A 23 11.20 -3.37 -14.50
N LYS A 24 10.78 -2.21 -15.01
CA LYS A 24 11.38 -1.52 -16.17
C LYS A 24 12.47 -0.54 -15.70
N ARG A 25 13.44 -0.24 -16.57
CA ARG A 25 14.40 0.86 -16.34
C ARG A 25 13.72 2.20 -16.64
N ARG A 26 14.16 3.27 -15.95
CA ARG A 26 13.75 4.64 -16.28
C ARG A 26 14.14 4.97 -17.71
N SER A 27 13.19 5.47 -18.49
CA SER A 27 13.52 6.15 -19.74
C SER A 27 14.23 7.45 -19.39
N PHE A 28 15.44 7.64 -19.89
CA PHE A 28 16.11 8.92 -19.77
C PHE A 28 15.33 10.00 -20.51
N GLU A 29 15.30 11.18 -19.93
CA GLU A 29 14.72 12.35 -20.59
C GLU A 29 15.56 12.73 -21.81
N SER A 30 14.91 13.30 -22.82
CA SER A 30 15.54 13.68 -24.09
C SER A 30 16.77 14.58 -23.89
N MET A 31 16.72 15.50 -22.91
CA MET A 31 17.83 16.40 -22.59
C MET A 31 19.10 15.65 -22.17
N TYR A 32 18.98 14.57 -21.40
CA TYR A 32 20.12 13.82 -20.91
C TYR A 32 20.86 13.10 -22.04
N TYR A 33 20.13 12.56 -23.03
CA TYR A 33 20.73 11.97 -24.22
C TYR A 33 21.52 12.99 -25.03
N ASN A 34 20.96 14.19 -25.21
CA ASN A 34 21.64 15.27 -25.94
C ASN A 34 22.97 15.65 -25.30
N ILE A 35 23.01 15.76 -23.96
CA ILE A 35 24.24 16.06 -23.22
C ILE A 35 25.30 14.97 -23.45
N TRP A 36 24.94 13.70 -23.33
CA TRP A 36 25.90 12.60 -23.55
C TRP A 36 26.39 12.52 -24.99
N ILE A 37 25.54 12.80 -25.97
CA ILE A 37 25.95 12.86 -27.38
C ILE A 37 27.01 13.94 -27.60
N LEU A 38 26.83 15.13 -27.04
CA LEU A 38 27.83 16.21 -27.14
C LEU A 38 29.15 15.83 -26.46
N VAL A 39 29.10 15.19 -25.29
CA VAL A 39 30.29 14.72 -24.56
C VAL A 39 31.02 13.62 -25.34
N ILE A 40 30.28 12.70 -25.99
CA ILE A 40 30.86 11.65 -26.83
C ILE A 40 31.54 12.26 -28.05
N ILE A 41 30.93 13.24 -28.72
CA ILE A 41 31.53 13.91 -29.88
C ILE A 41 32.78 14.69 -29.47
N SER A 42 32.70 15.48 -28.40
CA SER A 42 33.82 16.29 -27.88
C SER A 42 35.02 15.42 -27.46
N SER A 43 34.77 14.24 -26.91
CA SER A 43 35.81 13.29 -26.50
C SER A 43 36.26 12.34 -27.61
N LEU A 44 35.96 12.61 -28.89
CA LEU A 44 36.30 11.71 -30.01
C LEU A 44 35.80 10.26 -29.81
N GLY A 45 34.69 10.09 -29.08
CA GLY A 45 34.09 8.80 -28.81
C GLY A 45 34.55 8.13 -27.51
N PHE A 46 35.57 8.61 -26.81
CA PHE A 46 36.08 7.95 -25.59
C PHE A 46 35.03 7.91 -24.46
N ALA A 47 34.10 8.87 -24.40
CA ALA A 47 33.06 8.89 -23.39
C ALA A 47 31.94 7.84 -23.60
N ILE A 48 31.93 7.11 -24.73
CA ILE A 48 30.90 6.07 -24.97
C ILE A 48 31.04 4.90 -23.99
N ILE A 49 32.28 4.55 -23.62
CA ILE A 49 32.58 3.44 -22.71
C ILE A 49 32.03 3.74 -21.30
N PRO A 50 32.38 4.86 -20.63
CA PRO A 50 31.82 5.19 -19.33
C PRO A 50 30.30 5.42 -19.39
N PHE A 51 29.75 5.94 -20.49
CA PHE A 51 28.30 6.06 -20.68
C PHE A 51 27.59 4.70 -20.64
N LEU A 52 28.09 3.73 -21.41
CA LEU A 52 27.53 2.38 -21.45
C LEU A 52 27.65 1.68 -20.10
N ILE A 53 28.80 1.83 -19.43
CA ILE A 53 29.00 1.27 -18.08
C ILE A 53 28.00 1.89 -17.09
N TYR A 54 27.88 3.21 -17.06
CA TYR A 54 26.92 3.91 -16.22
C TYR A 54 25.48 3.44 -16.50
N HIS A 55 25.09 3.41 -17.77
CA HIS A 55 23.73 3.06 -18.17
C HIS A 55 23.40 1.58 -17.89
N TYR A 56 24.34 0.66 -18.08
CA TYR A 56 24.08 -0.76 -17.92
C TYR A 56 24.16 -1.22 -16.46
N TYR A 57 25.19 -0.76 -15.73
CA TYR A 57 25.50 -1.24 -14.37
C TYR A 57 24.88 -0.39 -13.26
N ILE A 58 24.80 0.93 -13.42
CA ILE A 58 24.38 1.83 -12.33
C ILE A 58 22.86 2.09 -12.38
N VAL A 59 22.28 2.18 -13.57
CA VAL A 59 20.84 2.45 -13.72
C VAL A 59 20.01 1.22 -13.33
N LYS A 60 19.38 1.32 -12.16
CA LYS A 60 18.53 0.28 -11.57
C LYS A 60 17.17 0.19 -12.29
N LYS A 61 16.58 -1.01 -12.23
CA LYS A 61 15.20 -1.28 -12.68
C LYS A 61 14.25 -1.09 -11.50
N ASN A 62 13.66 0.09 -11.36
CA ASN A 62 12.81 0.46 -10.23
C ASN A 62 11.53 1.17 -10.66
N ILE A 63 11.08 0.96 -11.91
CA ILE A 63 9.87 1.62 -12.42
C ILE A 63 8.82 0.58 -12.84
N CYS A 64 7.57 0.89 -12.52
CA CYS A 64 6.43 0.09 -12.94
C CYS A 64 6.26 0.14 -14.46
N PRO A 65 6.09 -1.00 -15.15
CA PRO A 65 5.91 -1.01 -16.61
C PRO A 65 4.57 -0.41 -17.06
N TYR A 66 3.58 -0.34 -16.18
CA TYR A 66 2.22 0.13 -16.49
C TYR A 66 2.04 1.62 -16.20
N CYS A 67 2.31 2.05 -14.95
CA CYS A 67 2.07 3.43 -14.53
C CYS A 67 3.31 4.32 -14.51
N GLN A 68 4.50 3.77 -14.82
CA GLN A 68 5.78 4.48 -14.80
C GLN A 68 6.17 5.09 -13.44
N HIS A 69 5.44 4.77 -12.37
CA HIS A 69 5.75 5.21 -11.01
C HIS A 69 6.96 4.47 -10.44
N GLN A 70 7.65 5.12 -9.49
CA GLN A 70 8.79 4.54 -8.79
C GLN A 70 8.31 3.42 -7.85
N LEU A 71 8.97 2.26 -7.93
CA LEU A 71 8.65 1.08 -7.15
C LEU A 71 9.43 1.08 -5.83
N GLU A 72 8.77 0.65 -4.77
CA GLU A 72 9.41 0.32 -3.50
C GLU A 72 9.86 -1.15 -3.56
N LEU A 73 11.11 -1.39 -3.15
CA LEU A 73 11.70 -2.72 -3.12
C LEU A 73 11.68 -3.23 -1.69
N TYR A 74 10.96 -4.31 -1.46
CA TYR A 74 10.83 -4.97 -0.16
C TYR A 74 11.76 -6.20 -0.11
N GLU A 75 12.40 -6.42 1.03
CA GLU A 75 13.31 -7.56 1.21
C GLU A 75 12.55 -8.86 1.49
N THR A 76 11.37 -8.76 2.10
CA THR A 76 10.49 -9.88 2.47
C THR A 76 9.05 -9.63 2.01
N ARG A 77 8.25 -10.69 1.84
CA ARG A 77 6.83 -10.58 1.46
C ARG A 77 5.94 -10.02 2.57
N GLU A 78 6.39 -10.13 3.82
CA GLU A 78 5.63 -9.76 5.03
C GLU A 78 5.54 -8.25 5.23
N GLU A 79 6.43 -7.47 4.61
CA GLU A 79 6.45 -6.00 4.69
C GLU A 79 5.58 -5.30 3.63
N ILE A 80 5.03 -6.04 2.66
CA ILE A 80 4.15 -5.45 1.63
C ILE A 80 2.87 -5.00 2.35
N PRO A 81 2.48 -3.70 2.29
CA PRO A 81 1.26 -3.23 2.93
C PRO A 81 0.07 -3.99 2.32
N ASP A 82 -0.42 -4.98 3.07
CA ASP A 82 -1.57 -5.79 2.68
C ASP A 82 -2.77 -4.82 2.59
N PRO A 83 -3.48 -4.73 1.44
CA PRO A 83 -4.63 -3.83 1.28
C PRO A 83 -5.74 -4.05 2.33
N LYS A 84 -5.65 -5.14 3.09
CA LYS A 84 -6.52 -5.49 4.22
C LYS A 84 -6.40 -4.56 5.44
N ALA A 85 -5.40 -3.69 5.53
CA ALA A 85 -5.26 -2.75 6.65
C ALA A 85 -6.38 -1.69 6.74
N GLN A 86 -7.00 -1.33 5.60
CA GLN A 86 -8.16 -0.43 5.60
C GLN A 86 -9.44 -1.17 6.00
N ILE A 87 -9.62 -2.40 5.51
CA ILE A 87 -10.80 -3.23 5.78
C ILE A 87 -10.90 -3.58 7.27
N THR A 88 -9.76 -3.88 7.91
CA THR A 88 -9.71 -4.18 9.35
C THR A 88 -10.14 -3.01 10.23
N ARG A 89 -9.76 -1.76 9.88
CA ARG A 89 -10.22 -0.57 10.61
C ARG A 89 -11.72 -0.37 10.49
N ILE A 90 -12.28 -0.54 9.28
CA ILE A 90 -13.72 -0.41 9.04
C ILE A 90 -14.50 -1.48 9.80
N LEU A 91 -14.03 -2.73 9.79
CA LEU A 91 -14.63 -3.83 10.55
C LEU A 91 -14.65 -3.54 12.06
N GLN A 92 -13.54 -3.01 12.61
CA GLN A 92 -13.48 -2.60 14.01
C GLN A 92 -14.48 -1.49 14.35
N THR A 93 -14.65 -0.47 13.50
CA THR A 93 -15.65 0.58 13.72
C THR A 93 -17.07 0.02 13.70
N ILE A 94 -17.40 -0.87 12.75
CA ILE A 94 -18.73 -1.50 12.67
C ILE A 94 -19.02 -2.34 13.93
N GLU A 95 -18.02 -3.05 14.44
CA GLU A 95 -18.15 -3.88 15.63
C GLU A 95 -18.31 -3.04 16.91
N GLN A 96 -17.63 -1.88 16.99
CA GLN A 96 -17.83 -0.90 18.05
C GLN A 96 -19.23 -0.27 18.02
N GLU A 97 -19.71 0.17 16.86
CA GLU A 97 -21.07 0.71 16.72
C GLU A 97 -22.14 -0.33 17.09
N LYS A 98 -21.90 -1.60 16.76
CA LYS A 98 -22.81 -2.69 17.11
C LYS A 98 -22.82 -2.92 18.62
N ASN A 99 -21.66 -2.94 19.27
CA ASN A 99 -21.55 -3.07 20.72
C ASN A 99 -22.12 -1.87 21.49
N GLU A 100 -22.05 -0.65 20.95
CA GLU A 100 -22.67 0.53 21.58
C GLU A 100 -24.19 0.52 21.48
N LYS A 101 -24.74 0.04 20.36
CA LYS A 101 -26.18 -0.15 20.19
C LYS A 101 -26.74 -1.30 21.03
N ASP A 102 -25.90 -2.23 21.48
CA ASP A 102 -26.28 -3.34 22.37
C ASP A 102 -26.04 -3.05 23.87
N LYS A 103 -25.53 -1.86 24.23
CA LYS A 103 -25.48 -1.45 25.65
C LYS A 103 -26.92 -1.29 26.16
N GLY A 104 -27.36 -2.32 26.88
CA GLY A 104 -28.74 -2.57 27.28
C GLY A 104 -29.46 -1.35 27.84
N LEU A 105 -30.67 -1.12 27.31
CA LEU A 105 -31.60 -0.15 27.84
C LEU A 105 -32.18 -0.72 29.13
N LYS A 106 -32.07 -0.02 30.26
CA LYS A 106 -32.67 -0.51 31.52
C LYS A 106 -34.15 -0.16 31.57
N CYS A 107 -34.97 -1.11 31.99
CA CYS A 107 -36.39 -0.88 32.21
C CYS A 107 -36.60 0.22 33.27
N PRO A 108 -37.35 1.30 33.01
CA PRO A 108 -37.61 2.32 34.03
C PRO A 108 -38.47 1.82 35.18
N PHE A 109 -39.21 0.71 34.99
CA PHE A 109 -40.14 0.16 36.00
C PHE A 109 -39.51 -0.93 36.87
N CYS A 110 -38.75 -1.86 36.28
CA CYS A 110 -38.17 -3.00 37.01
C CYS A 110 -36.63 -3.06 36.99
N GLN A 111 -35.97 -2.09 36.33
CA GLN A 111 -34.52 -1.96 36.23
C GLN A 111 -33.77 -3.13 35.56
N GLU A 112 -34.50 -4.06 34.93
CA GLU A 112 -33.91 -5.14 34.15
C GLU A 112 -33.29 -4.63 32.85
N GLU A 113 -32.23 -5.28 32.37
CA GLU A 113 -31.62 -5.00 31.07
C GLU A 113 -32.53 -5.50 29.94
N ILE A 114 -32.80 -4.62 28.98
CA ILE A 114 -33.66 -4.86 27.82
C ILE A 114 -32.89 -4.47 26.55
N SER A 115 -33.09 -5.22 25.47
CA SER A 115 -32.55 -4.86 24.16
C SER A 115 -33.32 -3.67 23.57
N ASN A 116 -32.61 -2.80 22.83
CA ASN A 116 -33.15 -1.59 22.21
C ASN A 116 -34.29 -1.81 21.18
N GLN A 117 -34.66 -3.06 20.90
CA GLN A 117 -35.66 -3.42 19.89
C GLN A 117 -36.98 -3.92 20.50
N GLU A 118 -37.10 -4.01 21.84
CA GLU A 118 -38.30 -4.54 22.50
C GLU A 118 -39.26 -3.42 22.95
N SER A 119 -40.52 -3.50 22.52
CA SER A 119 -41.57 -2.52 22.85
C SER A 119 -42.27 -2.78 24.18
N ILE A 120 -42.01 -3.93 24.80
CA ILE A 120 -42.62 -4.39 26.05
C ILE A 120 -41.52 -5.10 26.85
N CYS A 121 -41.40 -4.76 28.13
CA CYS A 121 -40.43 -5.42 29.00
C CYS A 121 -40.83 -6.89 29.25
N PRO A 122 -39.95 -7.87 28.98
CA PRO A 122 -40.27 -9.29 29.14
C PRO A 122 -40.43 -9.73 30.60
N LYS A 123 -39.90 -8.95 31.56
CA LYS A 123 -39.92 -9.30 32.99
C LYS A 123 -41.11 -8.70 33.76
N CYS A 124 -41.47 -7.44 33.47
CA CYS A 124 -42.56 -6.76 34.19
C CYS A 124 -43.78 -6.46 33.31
N GLY A 125 -43.72 -6.69 32.00
CA GLY A 125 -44.81 -6.43 31.07
C GLY A 125 -45.10 -4.95 30.80
N ALA A 126 -44.30 -4.03 31.33
CA ALA A 126 -44.47 -2.60 31.07
C ALA A 126 -44.21 -2.27 29.59
N SER A 127 -45.07 -1.44 29.00
CA SER A 127 -44.85 -0.92 27.64
C SER A 127 -43.78 0.17 27.67
N LEU A 128 -42.76 0.04 26.83
CA LEU A 128 -41.58 0.92 26.79
C LEU A 128 -41.72 2.03 25.74
N LYS A 129 -42.95 2.30 25.28
CA LYS A 129 -43.24 3.41 24.38
C LYS A 129 -43.35 4.73 25.17
N GLU A 130 -42.56 5.73 24.78
CA GLU A 130 -43.12 7.09 24.64
C GLU A 130 -43.83 7.19 23.29
#